data_AF-A0A9D7FMI7-F1
#
_entry.id   AF-A0A9D7FMI7-F1
#
_cell.length_a   1.000
_cell.length_b   1.000
_cell.length_c   1.000
_cell.angle_alpha   90.00
_cell.angle_beta   90.00
_cell.angle_gamma   90.00
#
_symmetry.space_group_name_H-M   'P 1'
#
loop_
_entity.id
_entity.type
_entity.pdbx_description
1 polymer ?
#
loop_
_entity_poly.entity_id
_entity_poly.type
_entity_poly.pdbx_seq_one_letter_code
_entity_poly.pdbx_strand_id
1 'polypeptide(L)' 'MVESKFSDDSVISQNTSANGKYISITVKEVMLDADSIINKYIEVSEIEGVMSF' A
#
# COMPACT_ATOMS: atom_id res chain seq x y z
N MET A 1 1.28 -9.44 -4.48
CA MET A 1 2.22 -8.38 -4.04
C MET A 1 1.41 -7.11 -3.85
N VAL A 2 1.66 -6.31 -2.81
CA VAL A 2 0.86 -5.11 -2.47
C VAL A 2 0.74 -4.15 -3.67
N GLU A 3 1.80 -4.05 -4.48
CA GLU A 3 1.89 -3.18 -5.64
C GLU A 3 0.86 -3.48 -6.73
N SER A 4 0.49 -4.76 -6.90
CA SER A 4 -0.46 -5.21 -7.92
C SER A 4 -1.89 -4.74 -7.67
N LYS A 5 -2.16 -4.15 -6.49
CA LYS A 5 -3.46 -3.60 -6.13
C LYS A 5 -3.60 -2.12 -6.49
N PHE A 6 -2.54 -1.44 -6.92
CA PHE A 6 -2.57 -0.01 -7.23
C PHE A 6 -2.36 0.24 -8.73
N SER A 7 -2.90 1.35 -9.23
CA SER A 7 -2.87 1.69 -10.66
C SER A 7 -1.45 2.07 -11.11
N ASP A 8 -1.12 1.94 -12.41
CA ASP A 8 0.19 2.33 -12.96
C ASP A 8 0.55 3.82 -12.73
N ASP A 9 -0.46 4.70 -12.59
CA ASP A 9 -0.26 6.12 -12.24
C ASP A 9 0.05 6.36 -10.75
N SER A 10 0.00 5.32 -9.92
CA SER A 10 0.30 5.43 -8.49
C SER A 10 1.81 5.49 -8.24
N VAL A 11 2.24 6.43 -7.40
CA VAL A 11 3.64 6.52 -7.00
C VAL A 11 3.85 5.57 -5.83
N ILE A 12 4.39 4.39 -6.14
CA ILE A 12 4.75 3.37 -5.17
C ILE A 12 6.24 3.50 -4.84
N SER A 13 6.57 3.74 -3.57
CA SER A 13 7.94 3.75 -3.07
C SER A 13 8.11 2.63 -2.04
N GLN A 14 9.01 1.70 -2.33
CA GLN A 14 9.39 0.65 -1.41
C GLN A 14 10.75 0.95 -0.80
N ASN A 15 10.82 1.00 0.52
CA ASN A 15 12.06 1.15 1.26
C ASN A 15 12.27 -0.08 2.12
N THR A 16 13.31 -0.84 1.82
CA THR A 16 13.73 -1.97 2.67
C THR A 16 14.40 -1.41 3.91
N SER A 17 14.00 -1.88 5.09
CA SER A 17 14.63 -1.48 6.34
C SER A 17 16.12 -1.84 6.33
N ALA A 18 16.93 -1.06 7.06
CA ALA A 18 18.37 -1.23 7.13
C ALA A 18 18.84 -2.64 7.59
N ASN A 19 17.95 -3.42 8.21
CA ASN A 19 18.22 -4.77 8.70
C ASN A 19 17.52 -5.88 7.88
N GLY A 20 16.87 -5.53 6.75
CA GLY A 20 16.19 -6.48 5.85
C GLY A 20 14.93 -7.15 6.40
N LYS A 21 14.53 -6.84 7.64
CA LYS A 21 13.42 -7.50 8.35
C LYS A 21 12.03 -6.99 7.94
N TYR A 22 11.96 -5.74 7.51
CA TYR A 22 10.73 -5.07 7.10
C TYR A 22 10.92 -4.36 5.76
N ILE A 23 9.83 -4.29 4.99
CA ILE A 23 9.73 -3.49 3.78
C ILE A 23 8.64 -2.44 4.04
N SER A 24 9.02 -1.18 4.03
CA SER A 24 8.09 -0.06 4.12
C SER A 24 7.61 0.28 2.71
N ILE A 25 6.32 0.08 2.45
CA ILE A 25 5.69 0.41 1.17
C ILE A 25 4.88 1.69 1.38
N THR A 26 5.21 2.75 0.65
CA THR A 26 4.46 4.00 0.60
C THR A 26 3.78 4.09 -0.74
N VAL A 27 2.45 4.22 -0.76
CA VAL A 27 1.70 4.39 -2.00
C VAL A 27 1.02 5.76 -1.98
N LYS A 28 1.24 6.54 -3.04
CA LYS A 28 0.52 7.79 -3.30
C LYS A 28 -0.32 7.62 -4.55
N GLU A 29 -1.63 7.55 -4.39
CA GLU A 29 -2.61 7.47 -5.47
C GLU A 29 -3.64 8.58 -5.27
N VAL A 30 -4.04 9.25 -6.36
CA VAL A 30 -5.15 10.21 -6.32
C VAL A 30 -6.44 9.42 -6.44
N MET A 31 -7.22 9.40 -5.37
CA MET A 31 -8.54 8.77 -5.35
C MET A 31 -9.64 9.80 -5.56
N LEU A 32 -10.68 9.41 -6.31
CA LEU A 32 -11.81 10.28 -6.66
C LEU A 32 -12.73 10.57 -5.47
N ASP A 33 -12.77 9.66 -4.50
CA ASP A 33 -13.70 9.70 -3.37
C ASP A 33 -13.10 9.06 -2.11
N ALA A 34 -13.61 9.47 -0.95
CA ALA A 34 -13.12 9.01 0.35
C ALA A 34 -13.49 7.54 0.64
N ASP A 35 -14.61 7.06 0.11
CA ASP A 35 -15.04 5.67 0.27
C ASP A 35 -14.07 4.70 -0.42
N SER A 36 -13.57 5.06 -1.58
CA SER A 36 -12.54 4.30 -2.31
C SER A 36 -11.25 4.18 -1.49
N ILE A 37 -10.86 5.22 -0.74
CA ILE A 37 -9.68 5.18 0.14
C ILE A 37 -9.87 4.13 1.23
N ILE A 38 -11.04 4.14 1.89
CA ILE A 38 -11.35 3.20 2.98
C ILE A 38 -11.38 1.76 2.46
N ASN A 39 -12.07 1.52 1.34
CA ASN A 39 -12.13 0.19 0.72
C ASN A 39 -10.74 -0.32 0.34
N LYS A 40 -9.88 0.55 -0.20
CA LYS A 40 -8.49 0.22 -0.54
C LYS A 40 -7.68 -0.15 0.71
N TYR A 41 -7.86 0.59 1.81
CA TYR A 41 -7.19 0.30 3.08
C TYR A 41 -7.61 -1.08 3.63
N ILE A 42 -8.89 -1.42 3.56
CA ILE A 42 -9.42 -2.73 3.98
C ILE A 42 -8.83 -3.84 3.09
N GLU A 43 -8.88 -3.67 1.77
CA GLU A 43 -8.35 -4.65 0.80
C GLU A 43 -6.85 -4.92 0.99
N VAL A 44 -6.07 -3.89 1.31
CA VAL A 44 -4.63 -4.01 1.57
C VAL A 44 -4.34 -4.62 2.94
N SER A 45 -5.23 -4.39 3.92
CA SER A 45 -5.14 -4.97 5.27
C SER A 45 -5.44 -6.48 5.29
N GLU A 46 -6.19 -7.00 4.31
CA GLU A 46 -6.41 -8.44 4.14
C GLU A 46 -5.15 -9.20 3.67
N ILE A 47 -4.11 -8.49 3.24
CA ILE A 47 -2.86 -9.10 2.81
C ILE A 47 -2.08 -9.57 4.04
N GLU A 48 -1.90 -10.89 4.14
CA GLU A 48 -1.17 -11.52 5.23
C GLU A 48 0.25 -10.96 5.36
N GLY A 49 0.57 -10.37 6.53
CA GLY A 49 1.86 -9.73 6.80
C GLY A 49 1.92 -8.22 6.56
N VAL A 50 0.84 -7.59 6.07
CA VAL A 50 0.73 -6.13 6.05
C VAL A 50 0.33 -5.62 7.43
N MET A 51 1.14 -4.70 7.97
CA MET A 51 0.78 -3.91 9.14
C MET A 51 0.45 -2.49 8.68
N SER A 52 -0.82 -2.23 8.42
CA SER A 52 -1.35 -0.89 8.19
C SER A 52 -1.87 -0.35 9.52
N PHE A 53 -1.35 0.79 9.96
CA PHE A 53 -1.79 1.51 11.16
C PHE A 53 -2.48 2.81 10.77
#